data_AF-A0A1G8H8D5-F1
#
_entry.id   AF-A0A1G8H8D5-F1
#
_cell.length_a   1.000
_cell.length_b   1.000
_cell.length_c   1.000
_cell.angle_alpha   90.00
_cell.angle_beta   90.00
_cell.angle_gamma   90.00
#
_symmetry.space_group_name_H-M   'P 1'
#
loop_
_entity.id
_entity.type
_entity.pdbx_description
1 polymer ?
#
loop_
_entity_poly.entity_id
_entity_poly.type
_entity_poly.pdbx_seq_one_letter_code
_entity_poly.pdbx_strand_id
1 'polypeptide(L)'
;MQVKLLSTLHEDEATTYKVLYKSKLVAYIPECFYKYYQRDCSIMTSGLEKRYPDYILSIKERIQYFQERGERVLADHSILRVLEYVKYIYRNVSSEKKEEVGMLYNQMIKEYGIPQTIKTKKKLALLLWKFVKA
;
A
#
# COMPACT_ATOMS: atom_id res chain seq x y z
N MET A 1 5.90 20.07 -15.53
CA MET A 1 6.04 18.84 -14.74
C MET A 1 5.49 17.69 -15.57
N GLN A 2 6.34 16.99 -16.32
CA GLN A 2 5.92 15.86 -17.15
C GLN A 2 5.65 14.65 -16.24
N VAL A 3 4.40 14.19 -16.22
CA VAL A 3 4.05 12.92 -15.58
C VAL A 3 4.45 11.82 -16.56
N LYS A 4 5.61 11.20 -16.33
CA LYS A 4 6.02 10.00 -17.05
C LYS A 4 5.20 8.84 -16.49
N LEU A 5 4.02 8.60 -17.06
CA LEU A 5 3.27 7.36 -16.84
C LEU A 5 4.02 6.23 -17.55
N LEU A 6 5.02 5.66 -16.89
CA LEU A 6 5.38 4.27 -17.19
C LEU A 6 4.12 3.46 -16.87
N SER A 7 3.67 2.65 -17.82
CA SER A 7 2.55 1.72 -17.68
C SER A 7 2.87 0.67 -16.60
N THR A 8 2.69 1.06 -15.33
CA THR A 8 2.84 0.21 -14.16
C THR A 8 1.50 -0.43 -13.79
N LEU A 9 1.53 -1.66 -13.28
CA LEU A 9 0.35 -2.23 -12.64
C LEU A 9 0.02 -1.35 -11.42
N HIS A 10 -1.27 -1.10 -11.15
CA HIS A 10 -1.73 -0.21 -10.07
C HIS A 10 -1.58 1.31 -10.30
N GLU A 11 -1.74 1.81 -11.53
CA GLU A 11 -1.84 3.25 -11.83
C GLU A 11 -2.80 4.01 -10.90
N ASP A 12 -3.96 3.43 -10.59
CA ASP A 12 -4.96 4.02 -9.69
C ASP A 12 -4.36 4.33 -8.30
N GLU A 13 -3.51 3.45 -7.76
CA GLU A 13 -2.84 3.68 -6.47
C GLU A 13 -1.79 4.79 -6.57
N ALA A 14 -1.16 4.96 -7.75
CA ALA A 14 -0.16 6.00 -8.00
C ALA A 14 -0.77 7.39 -8.26
N THR A 15 -2.07 7.49 -8.57
CA THR A 15 -2.70 8.74 -9.04
C THR A 15 -3.87 9.22 -8.17
N THR A 16 -4.73 8.34 -7.68
CA THR A 16 -6.00 8.71 -7.02
C THR A 16 -5.80 9.66 -5.85
N TYR A 17 -4.81 9.38 -4.99
CA TYR A 17 -4.54 10.22 -3.82
C TYR A 17 -4.09 11.63 -4.18
N LYS A 18 -3.37 11.82 -5.30
CA LYS A 18 -2.94 13.15 -5.79
C LYS A 18 -4.15 13.96 -6.27
N VAL A 19 -5.12 13.30 -6.91
CA VAL A 19 -6.37 13.92 -7.36
C VAL A 19 -7.22 14.33 -6.16
N LEU A 20 -7.44 13.40 -5.23
CA LEU A 20 -8.22 13.66 -4.01
C LEU A 20 -7.60 14.78 -3.18
N TYR A 21 -6.28 14.79 -3.01
CA TYR A 21 -5.59 15.81 -2.22
C TYR A 21 -5.74 17.22 -2.81
N LYS A 22 -5.81 17.35 -4.15
CA LYS A 22 -6.01 18.64 -4.83
C LYS A 22 -7.48 19.07 -4.91
N SER A 23 -8.41 18.17 -4.57
CA SER A 23 -9.83 18.43 -4.70
C SER A 23 -10.32 19.33 -3.56
N LYS A 24 -11.05 20.39 -3.90
CA LYS A 24 -11.64 21.31 -2.90
C LYS A 24 -12.81 20.70 -2.14
N LEU A 25 -13.52 19.78 -2.80
CA LEU A 25 -14.70 19.10 -2.28
C LEU A 25 -14.71 17.67 -2.84
N VAL A 26 -15.05 16.72 -1.98
CA VAL A 26 -15.27 15.32 -2.36
C VAL A 26 -16.67 14.95 -1.88
N ALA A 27 -17.53 14.50 -2.80
CA ALA A 27 -18.85 13.98 -2.48
C ALA A 27 -18.84 12.45 -2.48
N TYR A 28 -19.52 11.84 -1.51
CA TYR A 28 -19.68 10.40 -1.41
C TYR A 28 -21.16 10.05 -1.39
N ILE A 29 -21.55 9.08 -2.22
CA ILE A 29 -22.92 8.59 -2.38
C ILE A 29 -22.88 7.08 -2.12
N PRO A 30 -23.56 6.57 -1.07
CA PRO A 30 -23.46 5.16 -0.69
C PRO A 30 -24.16 4.21 -1.68
N GLU A 31 -24.99 4.71 -2.58
CA GLU A 31 -25.72 3.94 -3.58
C GLU A 31 -24.79 3.38 -4.67
N CYS A 32 -24.99 2.10 -5.02
CA CYS A 32 -24.17 1.40 -6.00
C CYS A 32 -24.62 1.71 -7.44
N PHE A 33 -23.98 2.71 -8.06
CA PHE A 33 -24.21 3.05 -9.47
C PHE A 33 -23.24 2.38 -10.44
N TYR A 34 -22.10 1.88 -9.94
CA TYR A 34 -21.06 1.28 -10.76
C TYR A 34 -20.84 -0.19 -10.36
N LYS A 35 -21.06 -1.11 -11.30
CA LYS A 35 -20.76 -2.54 -11.12
C LYS A 35 -19.39 -2.86 -11.70
N TYR A 36 -18.57 -3.57 -10.94
CA TYR A 36 -17.25 -3.99 -11.39
C TYR A 36 -17.35 -5.22 -12.31
N TYR A 37 -16.96 -5.08 -13.57
CA TYR A 37 -16.91 -6.20 -14.51
C TYR A 37 -15.67 -7.06 -14.26
N GLN A 38 -15.88 -8.35 -13.96
CA GLN A 38 -14.80 -9.31 -13.76
C GLN A 38 -14.69 -10.21 -14.99
N ARG A 39 -13.50 -10.29 -15.57
CA ARG A 39 -13.18 -11.18 -16.69
C ARG A 39 -12.10 -12.18 -16.29
N ASP A 40 -12.17 -13.35 -16.91
CA ASP A 40 -11.10 -14.34 -16.87
C ASP A 40 -9.81 -13.76 -17.48
N CYS A 41 -8.66 -14.15 -16.92
CA CYS A 41 -7.33 -13.63 -17.29
C CYS A 41 -7.18 -12.10 -17.18
N SER A 42 -7.92 -11.46 -16.27
CA SER A 42 -7.64 -10.08 -15.88
C SER A 42 -6.27 -9.93 -15.22
N ILE A 43 -5.78 -8.70 -15.15
CA ILE A 43 -4.66 -8.37 -14.26
C ILE A 43 -4.98 -8.87 -12.85
N MET A 44 -6.24 -8.82 -12.40
CA MET A 44 -6.72 -9.37 -11.14
C MET A 44 -6.61 -10.90 -10.99
N THR A 45 -6.29 -11.64 -12.05
CA THR A 45 -5.96 -13.09 -12.03
C THR A 45 -4.47 -13.40 -12.21
N SER A 46 -3.61 -12.42 -12.54
CA SER A 46 -2.14 -12.65 -12.64
C SER A 46 -1.50 -13.02 -11.28
N GLY A 47 -0.39 -13.77 -11.22
CA GLY A 47 0.20 -14.13 -9.91
C GLY A 47 0.50 -12.89 -9.03
N LEU A 48 0.18 -12.95 -7.73
CA LEU A 48 0.45 -11.88 -6.74
C LEU A 48 1.89 -11.36 -6.84
N GLU A 49 2.82 -12.28 -7.09
CA GLU A 49 4.25 -12.02 -7.20
C GLU A 49 4.63 -11.04 -8.31
N LYS A 50 3.85 -11.00 -9.40
CA LYS A 50 4.09 -10.05 -10.50
C LYS A 50 3.54 -8.66 -10.20
N ARG A 51 2.61 -8.54 -9.25
CA ARG A 51 1.85 -7.30 -9.02
C ARG A 51 2.31 -6.52 -7.80
N TYR A 52 2.70 -7.22 -6.74
CA TYR A 52 3.06 -6.54 -5.50
C TYR A 52 4.25 -5.56 -5.61
N PRO A 53 5.27 -5.77 -6.49
CA PRO A 53 6.37 -4.81 -6.61
C PRO A 53 5.88 -3.41 -7.02
N ASP A 54 5.04 -3.34 -8.06
CA ASP A 54 4.48 -2.08 -8.54
C ASP A 54 3.57 -1.42 -7.49
N TYR A 55 2.75 -2.22 -6.80
CA TYR A 55 1.92 -1.71 -5.70
C TYR A 55 2.78 -1.08 -4.59
N ILE A 56 3.85 -1.76 -4.16
CA ILE A 56 4.75 -1.25 -3.12
C ILE A 56 5.40 0.06 -3.57
N LEU A 57 5.83 0.13 -4.83
CA LEU A 57 6.38 1.36 -5.40
C LEU A 57 5.35 2.50 -5.34
N SER A 58 4.10 2.26 -5.76
CA SER A 58 3.03 3.26 -5.69
C SER A 58 2.77 3.75 -4.26
N ILE A 59 2.79 2.85 -3.26
CA ILE A 59 2.59 3.28 -1.87
C ILE A 59 3.81 4.05 -1.33
N LYS A 60 5.05 3.70 -1.73
CA LYS A 60 6.24 4.48 -1.36
C LYS A 60 6.17 5.91 -1.90
N GLU A 61 5.78 6.09 -3.16
CA GLU A 61 5.54 7.42 -3.73
C GLU A 61 4.46 8.18 -2.95
N ARG A 62 3.40 7.48 -2.51
CA ARG A 62 2.34 8.09 -1.69
C ARG A 62 2.85 8.54 -0.33
N ILE A 63 3.69 7.73 0.35
CA ILE A 63 4.33 8.09 1.62
C ILE A 63 5.17 9.36 1.42
N GLN A 64 6.06 9.36 0.43
CA GLN A 64 6.93 10.50 0.12
C GLN A 64 6.12 11.77 -0.17
N TYR A 65 5.08 11.67 -1.01
CA TYR A 65 4.23 12.80 -1.37
C TYR A 65 3.61 13.50 -0.15
N PHE A 66 3.12 12.73 0.82
CA PHE A 66 2.53 13.27 2.04
C PHE A 66 3.60 13.78 3.03
N GLN A 67 4.74 13.11 3.14
CA GLN A 67 5.86 13.56 3.97
C GLN A 67 6.39 14.93 3.51
N GLU A 68 6.61 15.11 2.20
CA GLU A 68 7.08 16.38 1.61
C GLU A 68 6.11 17.55 1.84
N ARG A 69 4.84 17.25 2.13
CA ARG A 69 3.79 18.25 2.40
C ARG A 69 3.49 18.44 3.89
N GLY A 70 4.21 17.74 4.77
CA GLY A 70 3.97 17.78 6.22
C GLY A 70 2.69 17.07 6.65
N GLU A 71 2.06 16.27 5.77
CA GLU A 71 0.79 15.57 6.01
C GLU A 71 1.01 14.29 6.83
N ARG A 72 1.39 14.47 8.11
CA ARG A 72 1.83 13.38 8.99
C ARG A 72 0.81 12.24 9.12
N VAL A 73 -0.48 12.58 9.27
CA VAL A 73 -1.54 11.57 9.45
C VAL A 73 -1.69 10.73 8.18
N LEU A 74 -1.67 11.35 7.00
CA LEU A 74 -1.80 10.67 5.72
C LEU A 74 -0.56 9.83 5.36
N ALA A 75 0.64 10.32 5.72
CA ALA A 75 1.87 9.57 5.62
C ALA A 75 1.82 8.31 6.51
N ASP A 76 1.44 8.45 7.78
CA ASP A 76 1.29 7.34 8.73
C ASP A 76 0.26 6.29 8.25
N HIS A 77 -0.87 6.74 7.69
CA HIS A 77 -1.84 5.84 7.08
C HIS A 77 -1.27 5.08 5.88
N SER A 78 -0.44 5.74 5.06
CA SER A 78 0.21 5.11 3.90
C SER A 78 1.26 4.09 4.33
N ILE A 79 2.04 4.39 5.37
CA ILE A 79 2.99 3.45 5.99
C ILE A 79 2.22 2.24 6.56
N LEU A 80 1.13 2.46 7.28
CA LEU A 80 0.30 1.36 7.78
C LEU A 80 -0.17 0.46 6.63
N ARG A 81 -0.66 1.06 5.53
CA ARG A 81 -1.18 0.34 4.38
C ARG A 81 -0.13 -0.56 3.72
N VAL A 82 1.11 -0.07 3.54
CA VAL A 82 2.17 -0.92 2.96
C VAL A 82 2.55 -2.04 3.91
N LEU A 83 2.67 -1.78 5.23
CA LEU A 83 3.01 -2.81 6.20
C LEU A 83 1.95 -3.92 6.26
N GLU A 84 0.66 -3.57 6.23
CA GLU A 84 -0.42 -4.56 6.16
C GLU A 84 -0.41 -5.33 4.85
N TYR A 85 -0.10 -4.67 3.75
CA TYR A 85 0.02 -5.33 2.45
C TYR A 85 1.19 -6.31 2.41
N VAL A 86 2.35 -5.98 3.00
CA VAL A 86 3.47 -6.92 3.11
C VAL A 86 3.10 -8.16 3.93
N LYS A 87 2.31 -8.01 5.00
CA LYS A 87 1.77 -9.16 5.74
C LYS A 87 0.82 -10.01 4.88
N TYR A 88 0.01 -9.36 4.05
CA TYR A 88 -0.84 -10.05 3.09
C TYR A 88 -0.02 -10.82 2.05
N ILE A 89 1.02 -10.22 1.48
CA ILE A 89 1.94 -10.89 0.56
C ILE A 89 2.54 -12.12 1.21
N TYR A 90 3.10 -11.97 2.42
CA TYR A 90 3.76 -13.06 3.16
C TYR A 90 2.87 -14.31 3.33
N ARG A 91 1.56 -14.12 3.55
CA ARG A 91 0.60 -15.21 3.73
C ARG A 91 0.23 -15.92 2.43
N ASN A 92 0.46 -15.29 1.28
CA ASN A 92 -0.06 -15.73 -0.02
C ASN A 92 1.04 -16.02 -1.06
N VAL A 93 2.31 -15.85 -0.71
CA VAL A 93 3.45 -16.28 -1.54
C VAL A 93 3.93 -17.67 -1.15
N SER A 94 4.70 -18.30 -2.04
CA SER A 94 5.35 -19.58 -1.77
C SER A 94 6.31 -19.50 -0.57
N SER A 95 6.59 -20.64 0.06
CA SER A 95 7.54 -20.74 1.17
C SER A 95 8.92 -20.16 0.84
N GLU A 96 9.37 -20.32 -0.41
CA GLU A 96 10.65 -19.82 -0.91
C GLU A 96 10.74 -18.28 -0.87
N LYS A 97 9.62 -17.58 -1.08
CA LYS A 97 9.58 -16.11 -1.06
C LYS A 97 9.28 -15.50 0.30
N LYS A 98 8.87 -16.31 1.29
CA LYS A 98 8.52 -15.80 2.63
C LYS A 98 9.71 -15.09 3.29
N GLU A 99 10.92 -15.57 3.09
CA GLU A 99 12.12 -14.93 3.64
C GLU A 99 12.32 -13.53 3.03
N GLU A 100 12.29 -13.41 1.71
CA GLU A 100 12.40 -12.14 0.97
C GLU A 100 11.34 -11.12 1.45
N VAL A 101 10.07 -11.54 1.51
CA VAL A 101 8.96 -10.68 1.96
C VAL A 101 9.11 -10.32 3.44
N GLY A 102 9.66 -11.23 4.25
CA GLY A 102 10.00 -10.98 5.64
C GLY A 102 11.10 -9.94 5.82
N MET A 103 12.11 -9.94 4.93
CA MET A 103 13.16 -8.90 4.89
C MET A 103 12.57 -7.56 4.44
N LEU A 104 11.71 -7.58 3.43
CA LEU A 104 11.00 -6.39 2.94
C LEU A 104 10.21 -5.69 4.05
N TYR A 105 9.47 -6.43 4.88
CA TYR A 105 8.77 -5.85 6.03
C TYR A 105 9.75 -5.17 7.01
N ASN A 106 10.85 -5.85 7.33
CA ASN A 106 11.85 -5.32 8.24
C ASN A 106 12.49 -4.04 7.69
N GLN A 107 12.76 -3.99 6.39
CA GLN A 107 13.23 -2.79 5.69
C GLN A 107 12.21 -1.66 5.79
N MET A 108 10.92 -1.91 5.53
CA MET A 108 9.88 -0.87 5.64
C MET A 108 9.78 -0.30 7.06
N ILE A 109 9.87 -1.14 8.09
CA ILE A 109 9.89 -0.66 9.48
C ILE A 109 11.17 0.14 9.77
N LYS A 110 12.32 -0.25 9.22
CA LYS A 110 13.57 0.50 9.40
C LYS A 110 13.50 1.86 8.71
N GLU A 111 12.93 1.91 7.51
CA GLU A 111 12.82 3.11 6.67
C GLU A 111 11.80 4.11 7.23
N TYR A 112 10.61 3.63 7.61
CA TYR A 112 9.49 4.50 7.97
C TYR A 112 9.10 4.48 9.46
N GLY A 113 9.59 3.49 10.22
CA GLY A 113 9.17 3.28 11.59
C GLY A 113 7.75 2.74 11.74
N ILE A 114 7.24 2.77 12.98
CA ILE A 114 5.85 2.46 13.30
C ILE A 114 5.03 3.75 13.18
N PRO A 115 3.89 3.75 12.46
CA PRO A 115 3.01 4.91 12.39
C PRO A 115 2.61 5.39 13.79
N GLN A 116 2.64 6.70 14.02
CA GLN A 116 2.41 7.26 15.35
C GLN A 116 0.95 7.63 15.61
N THR A 117 0.19 7.92 14.57
CA THR A 117 -1.22 8.34 14.65
C THR A 117 -2.21 7.17 14.82
N ILE A 118 -1.74 5.92 14.76
CA ILE A 118 -2.60 4.73 14.87
C ILE A 118 -2.79 4.26 16.32
N LYS A 119 -3.87 3.51 16.57
CA LYS A 119 -4.18 2.94 17.91
C LYS A 119 -3.05 2.05 18.44
N THR A 120 -2.78 2.11 19.75
CA THR A 120 -1.70 1.35 20.43
C THR A 120 -1.74 -0.15 20.18
N LYS A 121 -2.94 -0.78 20.21
CA LYS A 121 -3.12 -2.20 19.89
C LYS A 121 -2.55 -2.56 18.51
N LYS A 122 -2.72 -1.65 17.53
CA LYS A 122 -2.24 -1.83 16.17
C LYS A 122 -0.73 -1.63 16.06
N LYS A 123 -0.16 -0.66 16.80
CA LYS A 123 1.30 -0.49 16.93
C LYS A 123 1.96 -1.77 17.47
N LEU A 124 1.42 -2.33 18.56
CA LEU A 124 1.90 -3.58 19.15
C LEU A 124 1.82 -4.74 18.16
N ALA A 125 0.70 -4.88 17.44
CA ALA A 125 0.56 -5.93 16.43
C ALA A 125 1.54 -5.78 15.24
N LEU A 126 1.95 -4.57 14.88
CA LEU A 126 2.99 -4.34 13.87
C LEU A 126 4.39 -4.71 14.40
N LEU A 127 4.68 -4.40 15.67
CA LEU A 127 5.95 -4.74 16.31
C LEU A 127 6.09 -6.25 16.52
N LEU A 128 5.07 -6.90 17.09
CA LEU A 128 5.08 -8.34 17.37
C LEU A 128 5.26 -9.20 16.12
N TRP A 129 4.75 -8.74 14.97
CA TRP A 129 4.88 -9.46 13.72
C TRP A 129 6.33 -9.58 13.22
N LYS A 130 7.27 -8.76 13.73
CA LYS A 130 8.70 -8.97 13.44
C LYS A 130 9.20 -10.31 13.96
N PHE A 131 8.63 -10.79 15.07
CA PHE A 131 9.06 -11.98 15.80
C PHE A 131 8.14 -13.18 15.52
N VAL A 132 6.83 -12.93 15.45
CA VAL A 132 5.82 -13.97 15.24
C VAL A 132 5.34 -13.88 13.79
N LYS A 133 6.20 -14.33 12.87
CA LYS A 133 5.84 -14.53 11.48
C LYS A 133 5.26 -15.94 11.36
N ALA A 134 3.93 -16.02 11.28
CA ALA A 134 3.18 -17.24 11.00
C ALA A 134 2.52 -17.11 9.63
#